data_AF-A0A2E6HR48-F1
#
_entry.id   AF-A0A2E6HR48-F1
#
_cell.length_a   1.000
_cell.length_b   1.000
_cell.length_c   1.000
_cell.angle_alpha   90.00
_cell.angle_beta   90.00
_cell.angle_gamma   90.00
#
_symmetry.space_group_name_H-M   'P 1'
#
loop_
_entity.id
_entity.type
_entity.pdbx_description
1 polymer ?
#
loop_
_entity_poly.entity_id
_entity_poly.type
_entity_poly.pdbx_seq_one_letter_code
_entity_poly.pdbx_strand_id
1 'polypeptide(L)'
;MITTLDWDHVSIASSDMKSASIFWQDLFGFEKLGEFHGDDINGATFAMPGRSHIGLEIIEPSGNDSYLRRFLDGPSGPGLHHLAFRVPSIEDAVKELRDSQIEPWGESIDDEGTKYAYIHPRSGGEGVLFQLYEADQAWNVHELFSDEEPGHLGITALNHICHVTASRDSTGDWYEKLFGLTTIWRSDSAESSNDPSRQVDFKSRLLDWPTGQSRIELLEPYGEDSFLHDFLDKRGPGLHHMTFQVSDFDQALNACRDRGINVFGGREGHTRGGHWRETFIHPRDSQGVLVQFFWEDTPGIWI
;
A
#
# COMPACT_ATOMS: atom_id res chain seq x y z
N MET A 1 -17.52 -14.63 -1.01
CA MET A 1 -16.47 -13.59 -1.11
C MET A 1 -17.03 -12.24 -0.72
N ILE A 2 -16.21 -11.37 -0.16
CA ILE A 2 -16.55 -10.00 0.20
C ILE A 2 -16.61 -9.17 -1.08
N THR A 3 -17.76 -8.56 -1.35
CA THR A 3 -17.89 -7.58 -2.43
C THR A 3 -17.31 -6.25 -1.96
N THR A 4 -16.34 -5.72 -2.70
CA THR A 4 -15.82 -4.35 -2.49
C THR A 4 -16.35 -3.43 -3.58
N LEU A 5 -16.73 -2.22 -3.20
CA LEU A 5 -17.14 -1.15 -4.13
C LEU A 5 -15.91 -0.41 -4.66
N ASP A 6 -14.93 -0.18 -3.78
CA ASP A 6 -13.65 0.46 -4.09
C ASP A 6 -12.58 0.08 -3.05
N TRP A 7 -11.32 0.22 -3.47
CA TRP A 7 -10.19 0.43 -2.57
C TRP A 7 -10.16 1.91 -2.23
N ASP A 8 -10.49 2.22 -0.99
CA ASP A 8 -10.69 3.57 -0.53
C ASP A 8 -9.36 4.24 -0.24
N HIS A 9 -8.56 3.72 0.69
CA HIS A 9 -7.26 4.30 1.00
C HIS A 9 -6.22 3.31 1.49
N VAL A 10 -4.98 3.78 1.48
CA VAL A 10 -3.85 3.22 2.21
C VAL A 10 -3.56 4.14 3.39
N SER A 11 -3.46 3.59 4.59
CA SER A 11 -3.16 4.37 5.79
C SER A 11 -1.70 4.23 6.23
N ILE A 12 -1.09 5.33 6.64
CA ILE A 12 0.27 5.43 7.17
C ILE A 12 0.19 5.90 8.62
N ALA A 13 0.80 5.15 9.52
CA ALA A 13 1.04 5.58 10.88
C ALA A 13 2.30 6.46 10.95
N SER A 14 2.13 7.68 11.44
CA SER A 14 3.21 8.65 11.68
C SER A 14 3.32 9.01 13.16
N SER A 15 4.54 9.38 13.57
CA SER A 15 4.77 10.03 14.87
C SER A 15 4.61 11.56 14.79
N ASP A 16 4.63 12.12 13.58
CA ASP A 16 4.43 13.53 13.26
C ASP A 16 3.62 13.62 11.96
N MET A 17 2.30 13.70 12.10
CA MET A 17 1.36 13.79 10.96
C MET A 17 1.63 15.04 10.14
N LYS A 18 1.99 16.16 10.76
CA LYS A 18 2.21 17.43 10.06
C LYS A 18 3.41 17.35 9.13
N SER A 19 4.56 16.86 9.62
CA SER A 19 5.75 16.65 8.80
C SER A 19 5.49 15.66 7.67
N ALA A 20 4.82 14.54 7.97
CA ALA A 20 4.46 13.56 6.95
C ALA A 20 3.53 14.15 5.89
N SER A 21 2.51 14.90 6.29
CA SER A 21 1.56 15.57 5.39
C SER A 21 2.27 16.52 4.43
N ILE A 22 3.23 17.33 4.91
CA ILE A 22 4.02 18.23 4.07
C ILE A 22 4.83 17.42 3.07
N PHE A 23 5.49 16.34 3.52
CA PHE A 23 6.30 15.48 2.66
C PHE A 23 5.50 14.84 1.52
N TRP A 24 4.34 14.26 1.82
CA TRP A 24 3.49 13.61 0.81
C TRP A 24 2.86 14.61 -0.17
N GLN A 25 2.54 15.83 0.27
CA GLN A 25 2.14 16.90 -0.65
C GLN A 25 3.30 17.36 -1.54
N ASP A 26 4.46 17.66 -0.94
CA ASP A 26 5.59 18.33 -1.61
C ASP A 26 6.37 17.42 -2.57
N LEU A 27 6.55 16.13 -2.26
CA LEU A 27 7.26 15.21 -3.16
C LEU A 27 6.31 14.45 -4.09
N PHE A 28 5.15 14.02 -3.58
CA PHE A 28 4.26 13.11 -4.32
C PHE A 28 3.08 13.83 -4.99
N GLY A 29 2.89 15.12 -4.73
CA GLY A 29 1.79 15.90 -5.32
C GLY A 29 0.42 15.54 -4.79
N PHE A 30 0.33 14.96 -3.60
CA PHE A 30 -0.96 14.57 -3.01
C PHE A 30 -1.73 15.83 -2.61
N GLU A 31 -3.03 15.87 -2.84
CA GLU A 31 -3.88 17.01 -2.46
C GLU A 31 -4.57 16.72 -1.14
N LYS A 32 -4.37 17.57 -0.14
CA LYS A 32 -5.00 17.40 1.17
C LYS A 32 -6.50 17.68 1.08
N LEU A 33 -7.31 16.71 1.48
CA LEU A 33 -8.77 16.78 1.50
C LEU A 33 -9.31 17.26 2.85
N GLY A 34 -8.69 16.84 3.95
CA GLY A 34 -9.16 17.20 5.28
C GLY A 34 -8.24 16.73 6.41
N GLU A 35 -8.66 17.07 7.63
CA GLU A 35 -8.08 16.59 8.88
C GLU A 35 -9.21 16.27 9.86
N PHE A 36 -8.97 15.29 10.72
CA PHE A 36 -9.83 14.97 11.85
C PHE A 36 -9.01 14.81 13.13
N HIS A 37 -9.67 15.10 14.25
CA HIS A 37 -9.10 14.95 15.58
C HIS A 37 -10.03 14.07 16.40
N GLY A 38 -9.61 12.82 16.63
CA GLY A 38 -10.35 11.85 17.41
C GLY A 38 -9.79 11.70 18.82
N ASP A 39 -10.51 10.92 19.63
CA ASP A 39 -10.12 10.65 21.02
C ASP A 39 -8.84 9.81 21.11
N ASP A 40 -8.64 8.85 20.19
CA ASP A 40 -7.45 7.98 20.16
C ASP A 40 -6.43 8.37 19.08
N ILE A 41 -6.88 8.76 17.90
CA ILE A 41 -6.01 9.14 16.78
C ILE A 41 -6.45 10.47 16.16
N ASN A 42 -5.49 11.24 15.68
CA ASN A 42 -5.70 12.31 14.71
C ASN A 42 -5.38 11.77 13.32
N GLY A 43 -5.96 12.36 12.29
CA GLY A 43 -5.65 11.98 10.91
C GLY A 43 -5.75 13.12 9.92
N ALA A 44 -5.03 12.96 8.82
CA ALA A 44 -5.09 13.81 7.64
C ALA A 44 -5.35 12.94 6.42
N THR A 45 -6.21 13.41 5.54
CA THR A 45 -6.65 12.66 4.37
C THR A 45 -6.27 13.36 3.08
N PHE A 46 -5.89 12.58 2.07
CA PHE A 46 -5.37 13.10 0.80
C PHE A 46 -5.94 12.36 -0.40
N ALA A 47 -6.18 13.12 -1.46
CA ALA A 47 -6.36 12.61 -2.81
C ALA A 47 -4.99 12.36 -3.44
N MET A 48 -4.86 11.22 -4.11
CA MET A 48 -3.66 10.86 -4.84
C MET A 48 -3.80 11.30 -6.30
N PRO A 49 -2.76 11.92 -6.90
CA PRO A 49 -2.76 12.21 -8.32
C PRO A 49 -2.84 10.94 -9.17
N GLY A 50 -3.39 11.10 -10.38
CA GLY A 50 -3.51 10.03 -11.35
C GLY A 50 -4.71 9.12 -11.11
N ARG A 51 -4.74 7.99 -11.82
CA ARG A 51 -5.99 7.28 -12.14
C ARG A 51 -6.47 6.25 -11.11
N SER A 52 -5.73 6.02 -10.02
CA SER A 52 -6.05 4.91 -9.10
C SER A 52 -7.27 5.17 -8.23
N HIS A 53 -7.70 6.43 -8.05
CA HIS A 53 -8.81 6.80 -7.16
C HIS A 53 -8.65 6.25 -5.71
N ILE A 54 -7.42 6.00 -5.27
CA ILE A 54 -7.10 5.53 -3.92
C ILE A 54 -6.57 6.74 -3.15
N GLY A 55 -7.12 6.99 -1.96
CA GLY A 55 -6.66 8.04 -1.06
C GLY A 55 -5.44 7.61 -0.23
N LEU A 56 -4.82 8.59 0.40
CA LEU A 56 -3.88 8.37 1.49
C LEU A 56 -4.51 8.86 2.80
N GLU A 57 -4.38 8.07 3.85
CA GLU A 57 -4.62 8.52 5.20
C GLU A 57 -3.29 8.55 5.96
N ILE A 58 -3.01 9.64 6.67
CA ILE A 58 -1.89 9.71 7.59
C ILE A 58 -2.47 9.88 8.97
N ILE A 59 -2.24 8.92 9.85
CA ILE A 59 -2.72 8.93 11.23
C ILE A 59 -1.56 9.12 12.20
N GLU A 60 -1.81 9.88 13.25
CA GLU A 60 -0.94 9.96 14.41
C GLU A 60 -1.73 9.75 15.70
N PRO A 61 -1.09 9.30 16.78
CA PRO A 61 -1.80 9.07 18.03
C PRO A 61 -2.14 10.41 18.70
N SER A 62 -3.39 10.58 19.14
CA SER A 62 -3.91 11.82 19.75
C SER A 62 -3.25 12.14 21.09
N GLY A 63 -2.73 11.10 21.77
CA GLY A 63 -2.12 11.18 23.09
C GLY A 63 -1.23 9.99 23.42
N ASN A 64 -0.86 9.87 24.70
CA ASN A 64 0.04 8.82 25.19
C ASN A 64 -0.64 7.45 25.32
N ASP A 65 -1.96 7.43 25.53
CA ASP A 65 -2.73 6.20 25.75
C ASP A 65 -3.25 5.56 24.46
N SER A 66 -3.01 6.20 23.31
CA SER A 66 -3.50 5.72 22.03
C SER A 66 -2.94 4.36 21.65
N TYR A 67 -3.79 3.49 21.09
CA TYR A 67 -3.36 2.17 20.63
C TYR A 67 -2.26 2.25 19.57
N LEU A 68 -2.26 3.31 18.76
CA LEU A 68 -1.35 3.49 17.63
C LEU A 68 0.10 3.65 18.09
N ARG A 69 0.35 4.07 19.34
CA ARG A 69 1.71 4.09 19.93
C ARG A 69 2.34 2.70 19.94
N ARG A 70 1.57 1.64 20.19
CA ARG A 70 2.09 0.26 20.16
C ARG A 70 2.58 -0.15 18.77
N PHE A 71 1.96 0.37 17.72
CA PHE A 71 2.40 0.13 16.35
C PHE A 71 3.70 0.88 16.07
N LEU A 72 3.75 2.17 16.41
CA LEU A 72 4.92 3.03 16.18
C LEU A 72 6.15 2.59 16.98
N ASP A 73 5.96 2.09 18.21
CA ASP A 73 7.02 1.56 19.06
C ASP A 73 7.37 0.10 18.72
N GLY A 74 6.57 -0.53 17.86
CA GLY A 74 6.72 -1.92 17.45
C GLY A 74 7.81 -2.11 16.39
N PRO A 75 8.05 -3.36 15.97
CA PRO A 75 9.07 -3.68 14.98
C PRO A 75 8.84 -3.03 13.61
N SER A 76 7.60 -2.67 13.31
CA SER A 76 7.22 -1.98 12.07
C SER A 76 7.68 -0.52 12.06
N GLY A 77 7.63 0.16 13.21
CA GLY A 77 7.87 1.61 13.29
C GLY A 77 6.79 2.42 12.55
N PRO A 78 7.01 3.74 12.36
CA PRO A 78 6.22 4.54 11.43
C PRO A 78 6.22 3.92 10.03
N GLY A 79 5.07 3.93 9.35
CA GLY A 79 4.93 3.32 8.02
C GLY A 79 3.51 2.84 7.72
N LEU A 80 3.38 1.95 6.72
CA LEU A 80 2.09 1.41 6.27
C LEU A 80 1.34 0.69 7.41
N HIS A 81 0.09 1.08 7.65
CA HIS A 81 -0.70 0.59 8.77
C HIS A 81 -1.83 -0.33 8.34
N HIS A 82 -2.70 0.15 7.45
CA HIS A 82 -3.89 -0.61 7.04
C HIS A 82 -4.35 -0.28 5.63
N LEU A 83 -5.13 -1.19 5.05
CA LEU A 83 -5.82 -1.00 3.78
C LEU A 83 -7.32 -0.92 4.05
N ALA A 84 -7.98 0.08 3.48
CA ALA A 84 -9.40 0.31 3.69
C ALA A 84 -10.21 0.07 2.41
N PHE A 85 -11.34 -0.62 2.56
CA PHE A 85 -12.24 -0.95 1.47
C PHE A 85 -13.68 -0.60 1.84
N ARG A 86 -14.36 0.03 0.89
CA ARG A 86 -15.80 0.25 1.02
C ARG A 86 -16.56 -0.98 0.56
N VAL A 87 -17.52 -1.42 1.36
CA VAL A 87 -18.39 -2.57 1.08
C VAL A 87 -19.84 -2.11 1.00
N PRO A 88 -20.70 -2.79 0.23
CA PRO A 88 -22.12 -2.43 0.15
C PRO A 88 -22.89 -2.75 1.43
N SER A 89 -22.38 -3.65 2.26
CA SER A 89 -23.03 -4.14 3.49
C SER A 89 -21.97 -4.71 4.42
N ILE A 90 -21.78 -4.09 5.59
CA ILE A 90 -20.91 -4.61 6.64
C ILE A 90 -21.49 -5.89 7.22
N GLU A 91 -22.82 -6.01 7.30
CA GLU A 91 -23.47 -7.24 7.76
C GLU A 91 -23.11 -8.45 6.88
N ASP A 92 -23.17 -8.29 5.56
CA ASP A 92 -22.81 -9.35 4.61
C ASP A 92 -21.31 -9.64 4.63
N ALA A 93 -20.48 -8.59 4.71
CA ALA A 93 -19.03 -8.75 4.80
C ALA A 93 -18.61 -9.50 6.06
N VAL A 94 -19.18 -9.16 7.22
CA VAL A 94 -18.97 -9.84 8.51
C VAL A 94 -19.44 -11.29 8.45
N LYS A 95 -20.60 -11.56 7.82
CA LYS A 95 -21.07 -12.92 7.61
C LYS A 95 -20.08 -13.74 6.78
N GLU A 96 -19.59 -13.18 5.66
CA GLU A 96 -18.61 -13.85 4.81
C GLU A 96 -17.28 -14.12 5.53
N LEU A 97 -16.82 -13.18 6.36
CA LEU A 97 -15.63 -13.37 7.20
C LEU A 97 -15.82 -14.58 8.12
N ARG A 98 -16.95 -14.64 8.84
CA ARG A 98 -17.26 -15.76 9.75
C ARG A 98 -17.42 -17.09 9.01
N ASP A 99 -18.05 -17.10 7.84
CA ASP A 99 -18.14 -18.28 6.98
C ASP A 99 -16.76 -18.74 6.47
N SER A 100 -15.83 -17.80 6.33
CA SER A 100 -14.41 -18.04 6.03
C SER A 100 -13.55 -18.32 7.28
N GLN A 101 -14.18 -18.49 8.45
CA GLN A 101 -13.54 -18.77 9.75
C GLN A 101 -12.61 -17.65 10.24
N ILE A 102 -12.89 -16.41 9.82
CA ILE A 102 -12.23 -15.20 10.28
C ILE A 102 -13.21 -14.44 11.19
N GLU A 103 -12.83 -14.20 12.44
CA GLU A 103 -13.65 -13.36 13.32
C GLU A 103 -13.27 -11.89 13.09
N PRO A 104 -14.21 -11.04 12.66
CA PRO A 104 -13.98 -9.61 12.56
C PRO A 104 -13.76 -8.99 13.94
N TRP A 105 -13.09 -7.84 13.94
CA TRP A 105 -12.82 -7.04 15.12
C TRP A 105 -13.38 -5.63 14.95
N GLY A 106 -13.64 -4.94 16.06
CA GLY A 106 -13.96 -3.52 16.05
C GLY A 106 -15.24 -3.14 15.30
N GLU A 107 -16.26 -4.01 15.29
CA GLU A 107 -17.57 -3.68 14.70
C GLU A 107 -18.16 -2.45 15.42
N SER A 108 -18.40 -1.37 14.66
CA SER A 108 -18.90 -0.11 15.21
C SER A 108 -19.74 0.68 14.20
N ILE A 109 -20.48 1.68 14.68
CA ILE A 109 -21.20 2.66 13.87
C ILE A 109 -20.85 4.03 14.42
N ASP A 110 -20.46 4.97 13.55
CA ASP A 110 -20.19 6.35 13.94
C ASP A 110 -21.45 7.23 13.98
N ASP A 111 -21.28 8.50 14.32
CA ASP A 111 -22.39 9.47 14.41
C ASP A 111 -23.02 9.82 13.05
N GLU A 112 -22.30 9.56 11.95
CA GLU A 112 -22.79 9.75 10.58
C GLU A 112 -23.51 8.51 10.04
N GLY A 113 -23.51 7.41 10.80
CA GLY A 113 -24.13 6.15 10.45
C GLY A 113 -23.22 5.22 9.62
N THR A 114 -21.94 5.59 9.43
CA THR A 114 -20.95 4.73 8.77
C THR A 114 -20.67 3.54 9.66
N LYS A 115 -20.78 2.34 9.10
CA LYS A 115 -20.49 1.09 9.81
C LYS A 115 -19.08 0.64 9.49
N TYR A 116 -18.40 0.07 10.48
CA TYR A 116 -17.03 -0.42 10.35
C TYR A 116 -16.91 -1.85 10.83
N ALA A 117 -15.97 -2.58 10.25
CA ALA A 117 -15.47 -3.85 10.74
C ALA A 117 -14.01 -4.02 10.29
N TYR A 118 -13.21 -4.76 11.04
CA TYR A 118 -11.79 -4.92 10.77
C TYR A 118 -11.39 -6.39 10.69
N ILE A 119 -10.42 -6.69 9.83
CA ILE A 119 -9.74 -7.99 9.82
C ILE A 119 -8.37 -7.78 10.46
N HIS A 120 -8.20 -8.33 11.67
CA HIS A 120 -6.99 -8.13 12.44
C HIS A 120 -5.80 -8.93 11.84
N PRO A 121 -4.58 -8.35 11.79
CA PRO A 121 -3.40 -8.95 11.14
C PRO A 121 -3.12 -10.41 11.53
N ARG A 122 -3.22 -10.71 12.83
CA ARG A 122 -2.84 -12.02 13.39
C ARG A 122 -3.92 -13.10 13.33
N SER A 123 -5.18 -12.72 13.17
CA SER A 123 -6.32 -13.64 13.32
C SER A 123 -7.13 -13.83 12.04
N GLY A 124 -6.68 -13.25 10.93
CA GLY A 124 -7.32 -13.44 9.64
C GLY A 124 -6.77 -12.58 8.52
N GLY A 125 -6.01 -11.51 8.81
CA GLY A 125 -5.54 -10.56 7.81
C GLY A 125 -4.20 -10.90 7.16
N GLU A 126 -3.67 -12.12 7.34
CA GLU A 126 -2.38 -12.53 6.77
C GLU A 126 -1.22 -11.55 7.10
N GLY A 127 -1.24 -10.91 8.28
CA GLY A 127 -0.23 -9.90 8.66
C GLY A 127 -0.59 -8.45 8.30
N VAL A 128 -1.72 -8.21 7.64
CA VAL A 128 -2.22 -6.88 7.26
C VAL A 128 -3.50 -6.56 8.04
N LEU A 129 -3.65 -5.31 8.49
CA LEU A 129 -4.92 -4.83 9.02
C LEU A 129 -5.78 -4.36 7.85
N PHE A 130 -6.98 -4.91 7.75
CA PHE A 130 -7.97 -4.46 6.78
C PHE A 130 -9.11 -3.75 7.50
N GLN A 131 -9.47 -2.56 7.01
CA GLN A 131 -10.67 -1.86 7.40
C GLN A 131 -11.73 -2.09 6.32
N LEU A 132 -12.92 -2.53 6.73
CA LEU A 132 -14.10 -2.56 5.89
C LEU A 132 -15.05 -1.51 6.43
N TYR A 133 -15.66 -0.73 5.54
CA TYR A 133 -16.69 0.22 5.95
C TYR A 133 -17.86 0.28 4.97
N GLU A 134 -19.06 0.54 5.50
CA GLU A 134 -20.29 0.75 4.72
C GLU A 134 -20.72 2.21 4.90
N ALA A 135 -20.64 2.97 3.81
CA ALA A 135 -21.12 4.33 3.70
C ALA A 135 -21.73 4.58 2.31
N ASP A 136 -22.70 5.50 2.24
CA ASP A 136 -23.36 5.89 0.99
C ASP A 136 -22.36 6.50 -0.02
N GLN A 137 -21.38 7.25 0.47
CA GLN A 137 -20.31 7.85 -0.32
C GLN A 137 -18.96 7.60 0.33
N ALA A 138 -17.92 7.42 -0.49
CA ALA A 138 -16.55 7.43 0.00
C ALA A 138 -16.16 8.84 0.43
N TRP A 139 -15.33 8.98 1.47
CA TRP A 139 -14.87 10.31 1.91
C TRP A 139 -13.87 10.91 0.92
N ASN A 140 -13.19 10.07 0.15
CA ASN A 140 -12.16 10.45 -0.79
C ASN A 140 -12.72 10.72 -2.20
N VAL A 141 -14.01 11.07 -2.35
CA VAL A 141 -14.57 11.40 -3.68
C VAL A 141 -13.93 12.71 -4.18
N HIS A 142 -13.05 12.59 -5.17
CA HIS A 142 -12.37 13.71 -5.81
C HIS A 142 -12.38 13.56 -7.34
N GLU A 143 -12.27 14.68 -8.06
CA GLU A 143 -12.00 14.66 -9.49
C GLU A 143 -10.57 14.18 -9.73
N LEU A 144 -10.38 13.35 -10.76
CA LEU A 144 -9.03 12.96 -11.17
C LEU A 144 -8.23 14.19 -11.58
N PHE A 145 -7.00 14.26 -11.11
CA PHE A 145 -6.05 15.30 -11.47
C PHE A 145 -4.70 14.69 -11.83
N SER A 146 -3.99 15.38 -12.71
CA SER A 146 -2.61 15.03 -13.10
C SER A 146 -1.64 15.82 -12.23
N ASP A 147 -0.58 15.16 -11.77
CA ASP A 147 0.55 15.84 -11.15
C ASP A 147 1.49 16.39 -12.24
N GLU A 148 1.36 17.68 -12.54
CA GLU A 148 2.17 18.38 -13.56
C GLU A 148 3.25 19.29 -12.95
N GLU A 149 3.36 19.34 -11.62
CA GLU A 149 4.32 20.19 -10.94
C GLU A 149 5.75 19.65 -11.12
N PRO A 150 6.68 20.41 -11.72
CA PRO A 150 8.03 19.91 -12.05
C PRO A 150 8.86 19.45 -10.84
N GLY A 151 8.50 19.94 -9.65
CA GLY A 151 9.14 19.58 -8.39
C GLY A 151 8.62 18.30 -7.75
N HIS A 152 7.57 17.68 -8.28
CA HIS A 152 7.00 16.44 -7.76
C HIS A 152 7.49 15.23 -8.57
N LEU A 153 7.16 14.02 -8.09
CA LEU A 153 7.45 12.77 -8.78
C LEU A 153 6.66 12.59 -10.09
N GLY A 154 5.57 13.33 -10.32
CA GLY A 154 4.75 13.17 -11.53
C GLY A 154 3.95 11.86 -11.51
N ILE A 155 3.30 11.56 -10.37
CA ILE A 155 2.60 10.29 -10.15
C ILE A 155 1.37 10.19 -11.06
N THR A 156 1.22 9.03 -11.70
CA THR A 156 0.09 8.72 -12.61
C THR A 156 -0.82 7.61 -12.12
N ALA A 157 -0.34 6.78 -11.18
CA ALA A 157 -1.10 5.71 -10.52
C ALA A 157 -0.31 5.14 -9.32
N LEU A 158 -1.03 4.65 -8.32
CA LEU A 158 -0.55 3.60 -7.42
C LEU A 158 -0.69 2.26 -8.13
N ASN A 159 0.43 1.70 -8.59
CA ASN A 159 0.43 0.44 -9.33
C ASN A 159 0.10 -0.74 -8.44
N HIS A 160 0.80 -0.85 -7.31
CA HIS A 160 0.56 -1.90 -6.33
C HIS A 160 1.03 -1.55 -4.93
N ILE A 161 0.52 -2.30 -3.96
CA ILE A 161 1.09 -2.42 -2.62
C ILE A 161 1.71 -3.81 -2.48
N CYS A 162 2.94 -3.85 -1.99
CA CYS A 162 3.65 -5.09 -1.76
C CYS A 162 3.37 -5.65 -0.36
N HIS A 163 3.10 -6.94 -0.29
CA HIS A 163 2.84 -7.71 0.91
C HIS A 163 3.80 -8.91 0.97
N VAL A 164 4.70 -8.91 1.96
CA VAL A 164 5.62 -10.01 2.21
C VAL A 164 4.94 -11.09 3.05
N THR A 165 5.05 -12.34 2.61
CA THR A 165 4.41 -13.50 3.22
C THR A 165 5.36 -14.71 3.25
N ALA A 166 5.07 -15.68 4.10
CA ALA A 166 5.75 -16.97 4.11
C ALA A 166 5.43 -17.82 2.87
N SER A 167 4.30 -17.59 2.19
CA SER A 167 3.92 -18.29 0.97
C SER A 167 3.01 -17.42 0.11
N ARG A 168 3.53 -16.97 -1.04
CA ARG A 168 2.76 -16.14 -1.99
C ARG A 168 1.54 -16.88 -2.54
N ASP A 169 1.59 -18.20 -2.52
CA ASP A 169 0.54 -19.05 -3.10
C ASP A 169 -0.65 -19.14 -2.14
N SER A 170 -0.42 -19.54 -0.89
CA SER A 170 -1.49 -19.60 0.11
C SER A 170 -2.11 -18.23 0.41
N THR A 171 -1.29 -17.18 0.53
CA THR A 171 -1.79 -15.83 0.76
C THR A 171 -2.50 -15.29 -0.49
N GLY A 172 -2.03 -15.63 -1.70
CA GLY A 172 -2.73 -15.28 -2.94
C GLY A 172 -4.10 -15.95 -3.03
N ASP A 173 -4.18 -17.26 -2.76
CA ASP A 173 -5.45 -18.00 -2.76
C ASP A 173 -6.42 -17.45 -1.69
N TRP A 174 -5.88 -16.97 -0.56
CA TRP A 174 -6.65 -16.26 0.46
C TRP A 174 -7.25 -14.95 -0.07
N TYR A 175 -6.47 -14.11 -0.77
CA TYR A 175 -6.98 -12.89 -1.41
C TYR A 175 -8.03 -13.19 -2.49
N GLU A 176 -7.78 -14.19 -3.35
CA GLU A 176 -8.72 -14.61 -4.40
C GLU A 176 -10.04 -15.10 -3.78
N LYS A 177 -9.99 -15.91 -2.71
CA LYS A 177 -11.19 -16.42 -2.04
C LYS A 177 -11.95 -15.32 -1.31
N LEU A 178 -11.25 -14.48 -0.54
CA LEU A 178 -11.90 -13.56 0.38
C LEU A 178 -12.37 -12.28 -0.32
N PHE A 179 -11.53 -11.70 -1.17
CA PHE A 179 -11.78 -10.42 -1.82
C PHE A 179 -12.01 -10.53 -3.33
N GLY A 180 -11.82 -11.71 -3.92
CA GLY A 180 -12.05 -11.93 -5.35
C GLY A 180 -10.97 -11.40 -6.26
N LEU A 181 -9.77 -11.09 -5.75
CA LEU A 181 -8.66 -10.67 -6.60
C LEU A 181 -8.36 -11.75 -7.64
N THR A 182 -7.66 -11.36 -8.71
CA THR A 182 -7.25 -12.30 -9.75
C THR A 182 -5.75 -12.25 -9.95
N THR A 183 -5.11 -13.42 -9.96
CA THR A 183 -3.69 -13.49 -10.32
C THR A 183 -3.50 -13.15 -11.79
N ILE A 184 -2.74 -12.09 -12.05
CA ILE A 184 -2.40 -11.64 -13.41
C ILE A 184 -0.97 -12.01 -13.80
N TRP A 185 -0.11 -12.22 -12.80
CA TRP A 185 1.25 -12.67 -13.02
C TRP A 185 1.80 -13.44 -11.81
N ARG A 186 2.74 -14.34 -12.08
CA ARG A 186 3.42 -15.15 -11.07
C ARG A 186 4.81 -15.48 -11.58
N SER A 187 5.83 -15.17 -10.79
CA SER A 187 7.21 -15.48 -11.18
C SER A 187 7.47 -16.98 -11.12
N ASP A 188 8.30 -17.47 -12.02
CA ASP A 188 8.93 -18.77 -11.79
C ASP A 188 9.93 -18.65 -10.63
N SER A 189 10.19 -19.76 -9.92
CA SER A 189 11.06 -19.77 -8.74
C SER A 189 12.53 -19.38 -8.99
N ALA A 190 12.87 -18.98 -10.22
CA ALA A 190 14.23 -18.70 -10.67
C ALA A 190 14.39 -17.33 -11.36
N GLU A 191 13.47 -16.36 -11.16
CA GLU A 191 13.52 -15.11 -11.97
C GLU A 191 13.42 -13.78 -11.20
N SER A 192 13.17 -13.76 -9.89
CA SER A 192 12.95 -12.50 -9.17
C SER A 192 14.07 -12.15 -8.18
N SER A 193 14.75 -11.02 -8.44
CA SER A 193 15.72 -10.41 -7.54
C SER A 193 15.66 -8.89 -7.60
N ASN A 194 15.79 -8.24 -6.44
CA ASN A 194 15.90 -6.79 -6.30
C ASN A 194 17.35 -6.30 -6.38
N ASP A 195 18.32 -7.22 -6.33
CA ASP A 195 19.74 -6.95 -6.47
C ASP A 195 20.28 -7.69 -7.69
N PRO A 196 20.63 -6.99 -8.79
CA PRO A 196 21.16 -7.62 -9.99
C PRO A 196 22.44 -8.43 -9.77
N SER A 197 23.14 -8.21 -8.64
CA SER A 197 24.34 -8.95 -8.25
C SER A 197 24.06 -10.23 -7.48
N ARG A 198 22.82 -10.44 -7.01
CA ARG A 198 22.39 -11.64 -6.29
C ARG A 198 21.66 -12.61 -7.22
N GLN A 199 21.75 -13.91 -6.91
CA GLN A 199 20.80 -14.88 -7.46
C GLN A 199 19.40 -14.56 -6.93
N VAL A 200 18.40 -15.12 -7.62
CA VAL A 200 16.97 -15.04 -7.27
C VAL A 200 16.78 -15.19 -5.78
N ASP A 201 16.20 -14.18 -5.15
CA ASP A 201 16.10 -14.09 -3.69
C ASP A 201 14.65 -13.97 -3.20
N PHE A 202 13.68 -13.91 -4.12
CA PHE A 202 12.27 -14.06 -3.80
C PHE A 202 11.46 -14.64 -4.95
N LYS A 203 10.21 -14.95 -4.64
CA LYS A 203 9.15 -15.38 -5.54
C LYS A 203 8.03 -14.34 -5.45
N SER A 204 7.54 -13.86 -6.60
CA SER A 204 6.48 -12.83 -6.64
C SER A 204 5.17 -13.35 -7.27
N ARG A 205 4.01 -12.95 -6.76
CA ARG A 205 2.68 -13.19 -7.35
C ARG A 205 1.92 -11.88 -7.33
N LEU A 206 1.50 -11.40 -8.49
CA LEU A 206 0.78 -10.14 -8.63
C LEU A 206 -0.71 -10.40 -8.86
N LEU A 207 -1.54 -9.76 -8.05
CA LEU A 207 -2.99 -9.90 -8.08
C LEU A 207 -3.66 -8.54 -8.35
N ASP A 208 -4.64 -8.54 -9.26
CA ASP A 208 -5.42 -7.37 -9.64
C ASP A 208 -6.70 -7.27 -8.82
N TRP A 209 -7.01 -6.07 -8.33
CA TRP A 209 -8.22 -5.83 -7.57
C TRP A 209 -9.45 -5.82 -8.50
N PRO A 210 -10.62 -6.37 -8.11
CA PRO A 210 -11.81 -6.39 -8.97
C PRO A 210 -12.29 -5.02 -9.44
N THR A 211 -11.97 -3.97 -8.70
CA THR A 211 -12.32 -2.58 -9.02
C THR A 211 -11.40 -1.97 -10.09
N GLY A 212 -10.28 -2.62 -10.41
CA GLY A 212 -9.29 -2.16 -11.38
C GLY A 212 -8.43 -0.97 -10.93
N GLN A 213 -8.53 -0.56 -9.67
CA GLN A 213 -7.84 0.63 -9.14
C GLN A 213 -6.34 0.43 -8.91
N SER A 214 -5.96 -0.74 -8.39
CA SER A 214 -4.57 -1.09 -8.05
C SER A 214 -4.44 -2.60 -7.84
N ARG A 215 -3.25 -3.03 -7.43
CA ARG A 215 -2.85 -4.44 -7.29
C ARG A 215 -2.21 -4.72 -5.94
N ILE A 216 -2.12 -6.00 -5.61
CA ILE A 216 -1.29 -6.50 -4.51
C ILE A 216 -0.17 -7.35 -5.11
N GLU A 217 1.07 -7.03 -4.78
CA GLU A 217 2.22 -7.90 -5.05
C GLU A 217 2.54 -8.72 -3.81
N LEU A 218 2.59 -10.04 -3.95
CA LEU A 218 2.99 -10.95 -2.88
C LEU A 218 4.43 -11.37 -3.06
N LEU A 219 5.27 -11.10 -2.06
CA LEU A 219 6.66 -11.54 -2.04
C LEU A 219 6.87 -12.66 -1.03
N GLU A 220 7.45 -13.75 -1.48
CA GLU A 220 7.88 -14.87 -0.66
C GLU A 220 9.41 -15.01 -0.73
N PRO A 221 10.13 -15.12 0.40
CA PRO A 221 11.57 -15.37 0.39
C PRO A 221 11.95 -16.60 -0.44
N TYR A 222 13.09 -16.53 -1.15
CA TYR A 222 13.66 -17.66 -1.87
C TYR A 222 15.17 -17.73 -1.66
N GLY A 223 15.70 -18.94 -1.43
CA GLY A 223 17.10 -19.12 -1.05
C GLY A 223 17.39 -18.70 0.40
N GLU A 224 18.58 -19.03 0.91
CA GLU A 224 18.98 -18.75 2.31
C GLU A 224 19.36 -17.27 2.52
N ASP A 225 19.82 -16.58 1.47
CA ASP A 225 20.34 -15.20 1.54
C ASP A 225 19.28 -14.12 1.23
N SER A 226 17.99 -14.50 1.20
CA SER A 226 16.90 -13.56 0.93
C SER A 226 16.81 -12.48 2.00
N PHE A 227 16.77 -11.21 1.58
CA PHE A 227 16.53 -10.08 2.49
C PHE A 227 15.15 -10.14 3.16
N LEU A 228 14.21 -10.91 2.59
CA LEU A 228 12.86 -11.07 3.12
C LEU A 228 12.80 -11.96 4.37
N HIS A 229 13.80 -12.82 4.60
CA HIS A 229 13.89 -13.57 5.87
C HIS A 229 14.00 -12.61 7.05
N ASP A 230 14.91 -11.64 6.94
CA ASP A 230 15.11 -10.60 7.95
C ASP A 230 13.84 -9.76 8.18
N PHE A 231 13.06 -9.51 7.12
CA PHE A 231 11.77 -8.83 7.24
C PHE A 231 10.77 -9.66 8.04
N LEU A 232 10.57 -10.93 7.66
CA LEU A 232 9.63 -11.83 8.32
C LEU A 232 10.03 -12.12 9.78
N ASP A 233 11.30 -12.30 10.07
CA ASP A 233 11.80 -12.56 11.43
C ASP A 233 11.54 -11.38 12.37
N LYS A 234 11.67 -10.15 11.87
CA LYS A 234 11.50 -8.93 12.67
C LYS A 234 10.04 -8.50 12.76
N ARG A 235 9.29 -8.57 11.65
CA ARG A 235 7.97 -7.95 11.51
C ARG A 235 6.83 -8.95 11.37
N GLY A 236 7.14 -10.20 11.00
CA GLY A 236 6.16 -11.15 10.48
C GLY A 236 5.73 -10.78 9.05
N PRO A 237 4.74 -11.52 8.50
CA PRO A 237 4.06 -11.14 7.27
C PRO A 237 3.45 -9.74 7.37
N GLY A 238 3.40 -9.00 6.27
CA GLY A 238 2.77 -7.69 6.23
C GLY A 238 3.20 -6.80 5.06
N LEU A 239 2.69 -5.57 5.06
CA LEU A 239 2.95 -4.58 4.01
C LEU A 239 4.43 -4.15 4.01
N HIS A 240 5.04 -4.11 2.83
CA HIS A 240 6.47 -3.84 2.65
C HIS A 240 6.73 -2.51 1.95
N HIS A 241 6.11 -2.26 0.80
CA HIS A 241 6.35 -1.04 0.03
C HIS A 241 5.13 -0.61 -0.80
N MET A 242 5.10 0.67 -1.18
CA MET A 242 4.15 1.23 -2.16
C MET A 242 4.85 1.49 -3.48
N THR A 243 4.20 1.15 -4.60
CA THR A 243 4.80 1.31 -5.92
C THR A 243 3.98 2.25 -6.78
N PHE A 244 4.59 3.37 -7.20
CA PHE A 244 3.97 4.36 -8.06
C PHE A 244 4.49 4.33 -9.49
N GLN A 245 3.58 4.52 -10.45
CA GLN A 245 3.96 4.81 -11.83
C GLN A 245 4.14 6.32 -11.98
N VAL A 246 5.28 6.75 -12.53
CA VAL A 246 5.57 8.16 -12.83
C VAL A 246 5.49 8.43 -14.33
N SER A 247 5.16 9.67 -14.69
CA SER A 247 5.06 10.12 -16.09
C SER A 247 6.43 10.33 -16.74
N ASP A 248 7.40 10.81 -15.96
CA ASP A 248 8.78 11.05 -16.39
C ASP A 248 9.76 10.61 -15.29
N PHE A 249 10.58 9.60 -15.60
CA PHE A 249 11.51 9.03 -14.64
C PHE A 249 12.64 9.99 -14.27
N ASP A 250 13.15 10.79 -15.21
CA ASP A 250 14.27 11.70 -14.95
C ASP A 250 13.80 12.92 -14.15
N GLN A 251 12.57 13.39 -14.37
CA GLN A 251 11.93 14.36 -13.49
C GLN A 251 11.81 13.81 -12.07
N ALA A 252 11.28 12.61 -11.88
CA ALA A 252 11.13 11.99 -10.56
C ALA A 252 12.49 11.86 -9.83
N LEU A 253 13.55 11.48 -10.54
CA LEU A 253 14.92 11.45 -10.00
C LEU A 253 15.43 12.84 -9.61
N ASN A 254 15.14 13.88 -10.41
CA ASN A 254 15.51 15.26 -10.08
C ASN A 254 14.76 15.75 -8.84
N ALA A 255 13.45 15.50 -8.74
CA ALA A 255 12.63 15.86 -7.58
C ALA A 255 13.15 15.24 -6.27
N CYS A 256 13.62 14.00 -6.31
CA CYS A 256 14.31 13.35 -5.19
C CYS A 256 15.65 14.05 -4.87
N ARG A 257 16.48 14.27 -5.88
CA ARG A 257 17.83 14.86 -5.72
C ARG A 257 17.76 16.27 -5.12
N ASP A 258 16.82 17.09 -5.56
CA ASP A 258 16.67 18.48 -5.12
C ASP A 258 16.27 18.57 -3.64
N ARG A 259 15.70 17.48 -3.08
CA ARG A 259 15.39 17.32 -1.65
C ARG A 259 16.47 16.54 -0.88
N GLY A 260 17.60 16.23 -1.52
CA GLY A 260 18.69 15.47 -0.91
C GLY A 260 18.37 13.98 -0.68
N ILE A 261 17.34 13.46 -1.32
CA ILE A 261 16.94 12.05 -1.23
C ILE A 261 17.78 11.22 -2.19
N ASN A 262 18.52 10.26 -1.63
CA ASN A 262 19.30 9.32 -2.43
C ASN A 262 18.44 8.08 -2.71
N VAL A 263 18.01 7.93 -3.97
CA VAL A 263 17.34 6.71 -4.42
C VAL A 263 18.33 5.55 -4.52
N PHE A 264 17.82 4.32 -4.48
CA PHE A 264 18.64 3.11 -4.54
C PHE A 264 17.94 1.99 -5.32
N GLY A 265 18.64 0.87 -5.53
CA GLY A 265 18.07 -0.31 -6.20
C GLY A 265 17.62 -0.04 -7.63
N GLY A 266 18.21 0.96 -8.30
CA GLY A 266 17.81 1.37 -9.65
C GLY A 266 18.04 0.25 -10.65
N ARG A 267 17.01 -0.07 -11.44
CA ARG A 267 17.04 -1.08 -12.51
C ARG A 267 16.37 -0.53 -13.76
N GLU A 268 16.81 -1.06 -14.90
CA GLU A 268 16.17 -0.82 -16.19
C GLU A 268 16.16 -2.11 -16.99
N GLY A 269 15.18 -2.26 -17.87
CA GLY A 269 14.98 -3.50 -18.60
C GLY A 269 14.03 -3.36 -19.77
N HIS A 270 13.94 -4.43 -20.55
CA HIS A 270 13.06 -4.49 -21.72
C HIS A 270 12.14 -5.70 -21.61
N THR A 271 10.84 -5.45 -21.72
CA THR A 271 9.81 -6.49 -21.68
C THR A 271 8.87 -6.29 -22.87
N ARG A 272 8.61 -7.35 -23.63
CA ARG A 272 7.73 -7.31 -24.83
C ARG A 272 8.09 -6.21 -25.84
N GLY A 273 9.37 -5.82 -25.89
CA GLY A 273 9.89 -4.80 -26.80
C GLY A 273 9.76 -3.36 -26.32
N GLY A 274 9.15 -3.11 -25.16
CA GLY A 274 9.16 -1.80 -24.49
C GLY A 274 10.25 -1.71 -23.42
N HIS A 275 10.60 -0.49 -23.04
CA HIS A 275 11.61 -0.18 -22.03
C HIS A 275 10.97 0.32 -20.73
N TRP A 276 11.52 -0.12 -19.60
CA TRP A 276 11.10 0.30 -18.27
C TRP A 276 12.30 0.63 -17.38
N ARG A 277 12.07 1.49 -16.38
CA ARG A 277 13.03 1.89 -15.35
C ARG A 277 12.33 1.91 -13.99
N GLU A 278 13.03 1.50 -12.93
CA GLU A 278 12.51 1.52 -11.56
C GLU A 278 13.61 1.95 -10.58
N THR A 279 13.19 2.46 -9.42
CA THR A 279 14.09 2.71 -8.28
C THR A 279 13.28 2.82 -6.99
N PHE A 280 13.97 2.95 -5.85
CA PHE A 280 13.38 2.98 -4.52
C PHE A 280 13.83 4.21 -3.71
N ILE A 281 12.93 4.73 -2.88
CA ILE A 281 13.21 5.72 -1.82
C ILE A 281 13.18 5.00 -0.48
N HIS A 282 14.27 5.11 0.28
CA HIS A 282 14.44 4.39 1.54
C HIS A 282 13.50 4.95 2.62
N PRO A 283 12.87 4.12 3.49
CA PRO A 283 11.92 4.56 4.53
C PRO A 283 12.37 5.76 5.37
N ARG A 284 13.68 5.84 5.66
CA ARG A 284 14.30 6.95 6.41
C ARG A 284 14.11 8.33 5.73
N ASP A 285 14.00 8.33 4.41
CA ASP A 285 13.89 9.50 3.55
C ASP A 285 12.43 9.70 3.06
N SER A 286 11.51 8.81 3.46
CA SER A 286 10.10 8.77 3.01
C SER A 286 9.12 8.50 4.16
N GLN A 287 9.38 9.12 5.31
CA GLN A 287 8.46 9.13 6.47
C GLN A 287 8.05 7.72 6.93
N GLY A 288 8.97 6.76 6.86
CA GLY A 288 8.78 5.38 7.33
C GLY A 288 8.26 4.39 6.29
N VAL A 289 7.91 4.84 5.07
CA VAL A 289 7.39 3.95 4.01
C VAL A 289 8.46 3.70 2.95
N LEU A 290 8.80 2.44 2.67
CA LEU A 290 9.60 2.14 1.48
C LEU A 290 8.75 2.42 0.25
N VAL A 291 9.24 3.28 -0.63
CA VAL A 291 8.54 3.65 -1.87
C VAL A 291 9.34 3.14 -3.05
N GLN A 292 8.68 2.46 -3.96
CA GLN A 292 9.17 2.20 -5.31
C GLN A 292 8.49 3.18 -6.26
N PHE A 293 9.23 3.65 -7.26
CA PHE A 293 8.60 4.24 -8.42
C PHE A 293 9.24 3.72 -9.69
N PHE A 294 8.42 3.63 -10.73
CA PHE A 294 8.85 3.13 -12.03
C PHE A 294 8.21 3.93 -13.15
N TRP A 295 8.81 3.81 -14.32
CA TRP A 295 8.35 4.34 -15.58
C TRP A 295 8.43 3.25 -16.65
N GLU A 296 7.50 3.29 -17.59
CA GLU A 296 7.48 2.41 -18.76
C GLU A 296 7.08 3.21 -20.00
N ASP A 297 7.69 2.93 -21.15
CA ASP A 297 7.34 3.59 -22.42
C ASP A 297 6.06 3.03 -23.05
N THR A 298 5.66 1.83 -22.64
CA THR A 298 4.53 1.08 -23.16
C THR A 298 3.71 0.59 -21.98
N PRO A 299 2.41 0.92 -21.87
CA PRO A 299 1.61 0.51 -20.72
C PRO A 299 1.56 -1.01 -20.50
N GLY A 300 1.79 -1.44 -19.26
CA GLY A 300 1.64 -2.83 -18.82
C GLY A 300 2.77 -3.77 -19.23
N ILE A 301 3.96 -3.23 -19.51
CA ILE A 301 5.17 -4.05 -19.72
C ILE A 301 5.94 -4.25 -18.41
N TRP A 302 5.79 -3.32 -17.47
CA TRP A 302 6.28 -3.43 -16.11
C TRP A 302 5.19 -4.09 -15.25
N ILE A 303 5.49 -5.28 -14.77
CA ILE A 303 4.58 -6.16 -14.02
C ILE A 303 5.33 -6.62 -12.78
#